data_AF-A0A934TF31-F1
#
_entry.id   AF-A0A934TF31-F1
#
_cell.length_a   1.000
_cell.length_b   1.000
_cell.length_c   1.000
_cell.angle_alpha   90.00
_cell.angle_beta   90.00
_cell.angle_gamma   90.00
#
_symmetry.space_group_name_H-M   'P 1'
#
loop_
_entity.id
_entity.type
_entity.pdbx_description
1 polymer ?
#
loop_
_entity_poly.entity_id
_entity_poly.type
_entity_poly.pdbx_seq_one_letter_code
_entity_poly.pdbx_strand_id
1 'polypeptide(L)'
;MLTPRDSITVSYGFLEKGQKPIDTAYIEVSIMGDLADYDRQIKYKIGEKTTAIEGTDFKILDAYIPANNTAGAIAVELYREKYTDLTKRIFFDLLPNEHFQTNFKEVLVRKTDTLKTSTINFQLTVSDFLTIPPQWGNYQSFLGPFSAKKLFLLKEIANVDIEIFYMTGANAPSIPYVTALGSILKKYLAEQKRADNTIYEDNGKEMVAGKDA
;
A
#
# COMPACT_ATOMS: atom_id res chain seq x y z
N MET A 1 4.80 7.46 22.55
CA MET A 1 3.67 6.54 22.77
C MET A 1 3.06 6.28 21.40
N LEU A 2 3.17 5.06 20.88
CA LEU A 2 2.55 4.69 19.61
C LEU A 2 1.03 4.75 19.79
N THR A 3 0.33 5.36 18.83
CA THR A 3 -1.13 5.31 18.79
C THR A 3 -1.53 3.86 18.55
N PRO A 4 -2.36 3.24 19.42
CA PRO A 4 -2.80 1.87 19.20
C PRO A 4 -3.48 1.71 17.84
N ARG A 5 -3.13 0.65 17.12
CA ARG A 5 -3.69 0.30 15.81
C ARG A 5 -3.99 -1.19 15.77
N ASP A 6 -5.17 -1.54 15.29
CA ASP A 6 -5.60 -2.92 14.99
C ASP A 6 -5.53 -3.22 13.49
N SER A 7 -4.96 -2.32 12.69
CA SER A 7 -4.84 -2.53 11.25
C SER A 7 -3.74 -1.72 10.60
N ILE A 8 -3.19 -2.28 9.52
CA ILE A 8 -2.30 -1.61 8.57
C ILE A 8 -2.66 -2.03 7.15
N THR A 9 -2.27 -1.17 6.19
CA THR A 9 -2.43 -1.44 4.76
C THR A 9 -1.07 -1.35 4.07
N VAL A 10 -0.74 -2.37 3.29
CA VAL A 10 0.34 -2.34 2.31
C VAL A 10 -0.30 -2.21 0.93
N SER A 11 0.03 -1.14 0.21
CA SER A 11 -0.48 -0.88 -1.13
C SER A 11 0.67 -0.86 -2.13
N TYR A 12 0.49 -1.59 -3.23
CA TYR A 12 1.43 -1.64 -4.34
C TYR A 12 0.92 -0.93 -5.59
N GLY A 13 -0.26 -0.31 -5.54
CA GLY A 13 -0.87 0.32 -6.73
C GLY A 13 0.02 1.35 -7.43
N PHE A 14 0.91 2.03 -6.69
CA PHE A 14 1.87 3.00 -7.25
C PHE A 14 3.19 2.40 -7.74
N LEU A 15 3.36 1.08 -7.63
CA LEU A 15 4.51 0.38 -8.16
C LEU A 15 4.17 -0.20 -9.53
N GLU A 16 5.11 -0.14 -10.48
CA GLU A 16 4.92 -0.79 -11.77
C GLU A 16 4.88 -2.31 -11.61
N LYS A 17 4.18 -3.00 -12.52
CA LYS A 17 4.13 -4.47 -12.49
C LYS A 17 5.55 -5.06 -12.54
N GLY A 18 5.83 -6.00 -11.63
CA GLY A 18 7.16 -6.63 -11.50
C GLY A 18 8.12 -5.94 -10.52
N GLN A 19 7.83 -4.71 -10.08
CA GLN A 19 8.58 -4.09 -8.99
C GLN A 19 8.20 -4.71 -7.64
N LYS A 20 9.19 -4.90 -6.75
CA LYS A 20 8.99 -5.41 -5.38
C LYS A 20 8.12 -6.69 -5.36
N PRO A 21 8.55 -7.78 -6.05
CA PRO A 21 7.77 -9.02 -6.13
C PRO A 21 7.56 -9.67 -4.76
N ILE A 22 8.48 -9.42 -3.83
CA ILE A 22 8.43 -9.82 -2.43
C ILE A 22 8.59 -8.57 -1.56
N ASP A 23 7.79 -8.49 -0.50
CA ASP A 23 7.89 -7.46 0.55
C ASP A 23 7.74 -8.09 1.93
N THR A 24 8.14 -7.38 2.98
CA THR A 24 7.93 -7.81 4.36
C THR A 24 7.16 -6.74 5.13
N ALA A 25 5.97 -7.11 5.61
CA ALA A 25 5.18 -6.29 6.52
C ALA A 25 5.45 -6.72 7.96
N TYR A 26 5.65 -5.75 8.85
CA TYR A 26 5.87 -5.99 10.28
C TYR A 26 4.63 -5.59 11.06
N ILE A 27 4.03 -6.57 11.76
CA ILE A 27 2.93 -6.33 12.69
C ILE A 27 3.54 -6.19 14.07
N GLU A 28 3.62 -4.96 14.56
CA GLU A 28 4.18 -4.68 15.88
C GLU A 28 3.31 -5.27 17.00
N VAL A 29 3.95 -5.97 17.93
CA VAL A 29 3.34 -6.51 19.15
C VAL A 29 4.10 -5.95 20.35
N SER A 30 3.38 -5.32 21.27
CA SER A 30 3.94 -4.78 22.50
C SER A 30 3.35 -5.48 23.70
N ILE A 31 4.18 -5.71 24.71
CA ILE A 31 3.78 -6.28 26.00
C ILE A 31 3.99 -5.28 27.13
N MET A 32 3.27 -5.48 28.22
CA MET A 32 3.45 -4.75 29.47
C MET A 32 4.10 -5.67 30.50
N GLY A 33 5.02 -5.12 31.29
CA GLY A 33 5.74 -5.86 32.33
C GLY A 33 7.25 -5.73 32.20
N ASP A 34 7.95 -6.61 32.90
CA ASP A 34 9.41 -6.59 32.97
C ASP A 34 10.07 -7.10 31.68
N LEU A 35 11.30 -6.64 31.47
CA LEU A 35 12.17 -7.15 30.41
C LEU A 35 12.61 -8.57 30.76
N ALA A 36 12.62 -9.44 29.76
CA ALA A 36 13.22 -10.77 29.84
C ALA A 36 14.54 -10.76 29.09
N ASP A 37 15.54 -11.51 29.55
CA ASP A 37 16.86 -11.65 28.93
C ASP A 37 16.90 -12.70 27.79
N TYR A 38 15.74 -13.23 27.40
CA TYR A 38 15.55 -14.18 26.31
C TYR A 38 14.43 -13.73 25.36
N ASP A 39 14.47 -14.24 24.13
CA ASP A 39 13.44 -13.97 23.12
C ASP A 39 12.12 -14.67 23.49
N ARG A 40 11.01 -13.94 23.37
CA ARG A 40 9.67 -14.44 23.71
C ARG A 40 8.87 -14.66 22.44
N GLN A 41 8.42 -15.90 22.23
CA GLN A 41 7.59 -16.24 21.08
C GLN A 41 6.25 -15.51 21.12
N ILE A 42 5.79 -15.03 19.97
CA ILE A 42 4.44 -14.47 19.81
C ILE A 42 3.54 -15.58 19.29
N LYS A 43 2.54 -15.97 20.10
CA LYS A 43 1.55 -16.96 19.68
C LYS A 43 0.37 -16.27 19.02
N TYR A 44 -0.03 -16.73 17.84
CA TYR A 44 -1.16 -16.19 17.09
C TYR A 44 -1.92 -17.31 16.38
N LYS A 45 -3.11 -16.98 15.87
CA LYS A 45 -3.80 -17.78 14.86
C LYS A 45 -4.25 -16.88 13.71
N ILE A 46 -4.32 -17.45 12.51
CA ILE A 46 -4.92 -16.78 11.35
C ILE A 46 -6.45 -16.86 11.49
N GLY A 47 -7.11 -15.72 11.42
CA GLY A 47 -8.55 -15.60 11.56
C GLY A 47 -9.30 -16.11 10.33
N GLU A 48 -10.48 -16.69 10.54
CA GLU A 48 -11.30 -17.33 9.49
C GLU A 48 -11.76 -16.38 8.36
N LYS A 49 -11.78 -15.06 8.64
CA LYS A 49 -12.14 -14.03 7.64
C LYS A 49 -10.97 -13.67 6.70
N THR A 50 -9.82 -14.31 6.88
CA THR A 50 -8.65 -14.12 6.04
C THR A 50 -8.95 -14.56 4.62
N THR A 51 -8.71 -13.68 3.66
CA THR A 51 -8.92 -13.96 2.23
C THR A 51 -7.61 -14.27 1.49
N ALA A 52 -6.46 -14.02 2.13
CA ALA A 52 -5.17 -14.43 1.61
C ALA A 52 -4.80 -15.85 2.05
N ILE A 53 -4.12 -16.60 1.20
CA ILE A 53 -3.75 -17.99 1.43
C ILE A 53 -2.29 -18.07 1.85
N GLU A 54 -2.01 -18.58 3.05
CA GLU A 54 -0.63 -18.80 3.51
C GLU A 54 0.10 -19.82 2.60
N GLY A 55 1.38 -19.57 2.33
CA GLY A 55 2.21 -20.33 1.39
C GLY A 55 1.97 -19.98 -0.08
N THR A 56 0.88 -19.29 -0.42
CA THR A 56 0.60 -18.82 -1.78
C THR A 56 0.72 -17.30 -1.88
N ASP A 57 -0.02 -16.57 -1.06
CA ASP A 57 -0.09 -15.11 -1.06
C ASP A 57 0.92 -14.48 -0.08
N PHE A 58 1.13 -15.14 1.07
CA PHE A 58 2.06 -14.69 2.10
C PHE A 58 2.69 -15.86 2.85
N LYS A 59 3.72 -15.58 3.64
CA LYS A 59 4.35 -16.52 4.58
C LYS A 59 4.74 -15.79 5.86
N ILE A 60 4.63 -16.44 7.02
CA ILE A 60 5.19 -15.91 8.26
C ILE A 60 6.66 -16.30 8.36
N LEU A 61 7.55 -15.32 8.52
CA LEU A 61 8.99 -15.54 8.65
C LEU A 61 9.38 -15.76 10.10
N ASP A 62 8.95 -14.87 10.97
CA ASP A 62 9.20 -14.89 12.40
C ASP A 62 8.07 -14.21 13.18
N ALA A 63 8.02 -14.49 14.49
CA ALA A 63 7.03 -13.95 15.40
C ALA A 63 7.58 -13.98 16.83
N TYR A 64 8.35 -12.96 17.21
CA TYR A 64 8.92 -12.89 18.57
C TYR A 64 9.15 -11.47 19.05
N ILE A 65 9.31 -11.34 20.36
CA ILE A 65 9.77 -10.15 21.06
C ILE A 65 11.22 -10.41 21.47
N PRO A 66 12.19 -9.64 20.97
CA PRO A 66 13.59 -9.84 21.31
C PRO A 66 13.87 -9.70 22.81
N ALA A 67 14.93 -10.38 23.26
CA ALA A 67 15.49 -10.19 24.60
C ALA A 67 15.74 -8.70 24.91
N ASN A 68 15.50 -8.32 26.16
CA ASN A 68 15.64 -6.96 26.69
C ASN A 68 14.78 -5.91 25.97
N ASN A 69 13.70 -6.31 25.30
CA ASN A 69 12.78 -5.42 24.61
C ASN A 69 11.31 -5.68 25.02
N THR A 70 10.45 -4.66 25.00
CA THR A 70 9.00 -4.81 25.24
C THR A 70 8.19 -4.83 23.95
N ALA A 71 8.82 -4.60 22.81
CA ALA A 71 8.19 -4.64 21.50
C ALA A 71 8.91 -5.61 20.57
N GLY A 72 8.12 -6.37 19.82
CA GLY A 72 8.56 -7.27 18.76
C GLY A 72 7.61 -7.18 17.58
N ALA A 73 7.70 -8.15 16.67
CA ALA A 73 6.82 -8.17 15.51
C ALA A 73 6.51 -9.60 15.05
N ILE A 74 5.42 -9.71 14.31
CA ILE A 74 5.18 -10.81 13.37
C ILE A 74 5.64 -10.30 12.00
N ALA A 75 6.71 -10.86 11.44
CA ALA A 75 7.12 -10.53 10.07
C ALA A 75 6.39 -11.39 9.06
N VAL A 76 5.66 -10.72 8.16
CA VAL A 76 4.84 -11.32 7.13
C VAL A 76 5.47 -11.04 5.78
N GLU A 77 6.02 -12.06 5.13
CA GLU A 77 6.49 -12.00 3.75
C GLU A 77 5.29 -12.04 2.81
N LEU A 78 5.19 -11.06 1.92
CA LEU A 78 4.08 -10.87 0.98
C LEU A 78 4.56 -11.11 -0.45
N TYR A 79 3.86 -11.95 -1.20
CA TYR A 79 4.15 -12.23 -2.60
C TYR A 79 3.25 -11.38 -3.50
N ARG A 80 3.75 -10.20 -3.91
CA ARG A 80 2.95 -9.17 -4.62
C ARG A 80 2.19 -9.71 -5.82
N GLU A 81 2.83 -10.57 -6.62
CA GLU A 81 2.25 -11.16 -7.84
C GLU A 81 0.87 -11.81 -7.62
N LYS A 82 0.58 -12.29 -6.40
CA LYS A 82 -0.71 -12.90 -6.04
C LYS A 82 -1.80 -11.92 -5.65
N TYR A 83 -1.47 -10.63 -5.59
CA TYR A 83 -2.38 -9.54 -5.25
C TYR A 83 -2.65 -8.61 -6.44
N THR A 84 -2.12 -8.90 -7.64
CA THR A 84 -2.29 -8.08 -8.85
C THR A 84 -3.77 -7.75 -9.09
N ASP A 85 -4.11 -6.46 -9.09
CA ASP A 85 -5.48 -5.94 -9.25
C ASP A 85 -6.50 -6.48 -8.21
N LEU A 86 -6.02 -6.98 -7.07
CA LEU A 86 -6.82 -7.54 -5.98
C LEU A 86 -6.53 -6.84 -4.66
N THR A 87 -7.49 -6.95 -3.74
CA THR A 87 -7.31 -6.65 -2.33
C THR A 87 -7.58 -7.90 -1.53
N LYS A 88 -6.62 -8.32 -0.71
CA LYS A 88 -6.80 -9.43 0.23
C LYS A 88 -6.46 -8.97 1.65
N ARG A 89 -7.02 -9.67 2.64
CA ARG A 89 -6.89 -9.35 4.05
C ARG A 89 -6.37 -10.56 4.80
N ILE A 90 -5.46 -10.32 5.73
CA ILE A 90 -4.96 -11.31 6.68
C ILE A 90 -5.37 -10.84 8.07
N PHE A 91 -6.11 -11.67 8.78
CA PHE A 91 -6.52 -11.42 10.15
C PHE A 91 -5.66 -12.24 11.11
N PHE A 92 -5.12 -11.60 12.12
CA PHE A 92 -4.34 -12.22 13.18
C PHE A 92 -5.10 -12.08 14.49
N ASP A 93 -5.25 -13.19 15.20
CA ASP A 93 -5.71 -13.18 16.58
C ASP A 93 -4.54 -13.57 17.49
N LEU A 94 -4.12 -12.64 18.34
CA LEU A 94 -3.08 -12.84 19.34
C LEU A 94 -3.60 -13.81 20.40
N LEU A 95 -2.77 -14.81 20.73
CA LEU A 95 -3.08 -15.83 21.72
C LEU A 95 -2.19 -15.65 22.95
N PRO A 96 -2.70 -15.94 24.17
CA PRO A 96 -1.87 -15.96 25.36
C PRO A 96 -0.88 -17.14 25.30
N ASN A 97 0.22 -17.00 26.04
CA ASN A 97 1.24 -18.03 26.20
C ASN A 97 1.89 -17.94 27.60
N GLU A 98 2.96 -18.68 27.80
CA GLU A 98 3.74 -18.71 29.04
C GLU A 98 4.44 -17.38 29.36
N HIS A 99 4.62 -16.49 28.39
CA HIS A 99 5.32 -15.21 28.54
C HIS A 99 4.38 -14.02 28.77
N PHE A 100 3.16 -14.05 28.23
CA PHE A 100 2.20 -12.95 28.37
C PHE A 100 0.73 -13.41 28.24
N GLN A 101 -0.17 -12.59 28.79
CA GLN A 101 -1.62 -12.80 28.78
C GLN A 101 -2.34 -11.76 27.91
N THR A 102 -3.47 -12.13 27.32
CA THR A 102 -4.28 -11.27 26.42
C THR A 102 -5.51 -10.71 27.12
N ASN A 103 -5.39 -10.40 28.42
CA ASN A 103 -6.51 -9.94 29.25
C ASN A 103 -6.98 -8.54 28.86
N PHE A 104 -6.07 -7.72 28.34
CA PHE A 104 -6.38 -6.42 27.77
C PHE A 104 -6.83 -6.62 26.33
N LYS A 105 -8.13 -6.41 26.06
CA LYS A 105 -8.73 -6.68 24.74
C LYS A 105 -8.93 -5.44 23.87
N GLU A 106 -9.09 -4.28 24.51
CA GLU A 106 -9.42 -3.03 23.84
C GLU A 106 -8.80 -1.84 24.58
N VAL A 107 -8.12 -0.95 23.85
CA VAL A 107 -7.64 0.36 24.34
C VAL A 107 -8.42 1.50 23.70
N LEU A 108 -8.55 2.62 24.40
CA LEU A 108 -8.97 3.87 23.77
C LEU A 108 -7.90 4.36 22.81
N VAL A 109 -8.29 4.79 21.61
CA VAL A 109 -7.36 5.34 20.61
C VAL A 109 -6.69 6.63 21.12
N ARG A 110 -7.44 7.45 21.85
CA ARG A 110 -6.96 8.62 22.62
C ARG A 110 -7.72 8.74 23.93
N LYS A 111 -7.14 9.41 24.93
CA LYS A 111 -7.75 9.58 26.27
C LYS A 111 -9.13 10.25 26.25
N THR A 112 -9.43 11.08 25.24
CA THR A 112 -10.72 11.77 25.07
C THR A 112 -11.64 11.08 24.06
N ASP A 113 -11.24 9.94 23.52
CA ASP A 113 -11.98 9.23 22.49
C ASP A 113 -13.06 8.33 23.10
N THR A 114 -14.12 8.07 22.34
CA THR A 114 -15.08 6.98 22.62
C THR A 114 -14.76 5.74 21.80
N LEU A 115 -13.91 5.89 20.78
CA LEU A 115 -13.46 4.79 19.94
C LEU A 115 -12.42 3.94 20.66
N LYS A 116 -12.69 2.65 20.66
CA LYS A 116 -11.79 1.61 21.12
C LYS A 116 -11.22 0.86 19.93
N THR A 117 -9.98 0.40 20.07
CA THR A 117 -9.33 -0.47 19.09
C THR A 117 -8.88 -1.75 19.76
N SER A 118 -8.92 -2.86 19.02
CA SER A 118 -8.53 -4.16 19.55
C SER A 118 -7.03 -4.21 19.84
N THR A 119 -6.65 -4.85 20.93
CA THR A 119 -5.26 -5.17 21.26
C THR A 119 -4.91 -6.63 20.99
N ILE A 120 -5.87 -7.41 20.52
CA ILE A 120 -5.73 -8.85 20.31
C ILE A 120 -6.13 -9.31 18.90
N ASN A 121 -6.85 -8.48 18.14
CA ASN A 121 -7.18 -8.75 16.75
C ASN A 121 -6.48 -7.70 15.87
N PHE A 122 -5.86 -8.15 14.79
CA PHE A 122 -5.15 -7.27 13.88
C PHE A 122 -5.44 -7.62 12.42
N GLN A 123 -5.65 -6.62 11.58
CA GLN A 123 -5.91 -6.78 10.15
C GLN A 123 -4.77 -6.17 9.32
N LEU A 124 -4.06 -7.02 8.57
CA LEU A 124 -3.18 -6.60 7.49
C LEU A 124 -3.96 -6.63 6.17
N THR A 125 -4.12 -5.47 5.52
CA THR A 125 -4.69 -5.38 4.17
C THR A 125 -3.58 -5.22 3.15
N VAL A 126 -3.62 -6.04 2.10
CA VAL A 126 -2.67 -5.98 0.99
C VAL A 126 -3.45 -5.71 -0.29
N SER A 127 -3.07 -4.67 -1.02
CA SER A 127 -3.76 -4.26 -2.25
C SER A 127 -2.75 -3.93 -3.35
N ASP A 128 -3.04 -4.33 -4.58
CA ASP A 128 -2.33 -3.85 -5.78
C ASP A 128 -3.26 -3.05 -6.71
N PHE A 129 -4.35 -2.49 -6.16
CA PHE A 129 -5.30 -1.73 -6.94
C PHE A 129 -4.83 -0.28 -7.12
N LEU A 130 -4.56 0.12 -8.35
CA LEU A 130 -4.41 1.52 -8.71
C LEU A 130 -5.79 2.09 -9.04
N THR A 131 -6.32 2.95 -8.17
CA THR A 131 -7.58 3.66 -8.45
C THR A 131 -7.35 4.80 -9.44
N ILE A 132 -8.40 5.28 -10.09
CA ILE A 132 -8.30 6.51 -10.89
C ILE A 132 -8.02 7.68 -9.92
N PRO A 133 -7.02 8.54 -10.18
CA PRO A 133 -6.79 9.72 -9.35
C PRO A 133 -8.06 10.58 -9.22
N PRO A 134 -8.44 11.04 -8.02
CA PRO A 134 -9.74 11.68 -7.79
C PRO A 134 -10.02 12.90 -8.67
N GLN A 135 -8.96 13.62 -9.05
CA GLN A 135 -9.05 14.84 -9.86
C GLN A 135 -8.77 14.59 -11.35
N TRP A 136 -8.61 13.33 -11.80
CA TRP A 136 -8.22 13.05 -13.19
C TRP A 136 -9.21 13.62 -14.21
N GLY A 137 -10.51 13.63 -13.90
CA GLY A 137 -11.52 14.25 -14.76
C GLY A 137 -11.23 15.73 -15.06
N ASN A 138 -10.68 16.47 -14.09
CA ASN A 138 -10.28 17.87 -14.25
C ASN A 138 -8.96 18.02 -15.04
N TYR A 139 -8.16 16.97 -15.11
CA TYR A 139 -6.88 16.93 -15.83
C TYR A 139 -6.98 16.30 -17.21
N GLN A 140 -8.11 15.65 -17.53
CA GLN A 140 -8.32 14.89 -18.75
C GLN A 140 -8.14 15.73 -20.01
N SER A 141 -8.45 17.03 -19.98
CA SER A 141 -8.26 17.88 -21.15
C SER A 141 -6.78 18.17 -21.45
N PHE A 142 -5.87 17.95 -20.50
CA PHE A 142 -4.41 18.11 -20.65
C PHE A 142 -3.69 16.77 -20.80
N LEU A 143 -4.11 15.73 -20.07
CA LEU A 143 -3.43 14.43 -20.06
C LEU A 143 -4.12 13.37 -20.95
N GLY A 144 -5.37 13.61 -21.34
CA GLY A 144 -6.20 12.64 -22.06
C GLY A 144 -6.86 11.63 -21.10
N PRO A 145 -7.53 10.59 -21.65
CA PRO A 145 -8.19 9.56 -20.85
C PRO A 145 -7.21 8.88 -19.87
N PHE A 146 -7.69 8.49 -18.69
CA PHE A 146 -6.85 7.81 -17.70
C PHE A 146 -6.49 6.40 -18.17
N SER A 147 -5.24 6.03 -17.91
CA SER A 147 -4.80 4.64 -17.79
C SER A 147 -3.63 4.56 -16.81
N ALA A 148 -3.47 3.40 -16.17
CA ALA A 148 -2.30 3.13 -15.32
C ALA A 148 -1.00 3.30 -16.11
N LYS A 149 -0.96 2.75 -17.33
CA LYS A 149 0.18 2.85 -18.24
C LYS A 149 0.58 4.30 -18.54
N LYS A 150 -0.39 5.20 -18.72
CA LYS A 150 -0.11 6.63 -18.91
C LYS A 150 0.46 7.29 -17.67
N LEU A 151 -0.07 6.96 -16.50
CA LEU A 151 0.43 7.47 -15.24
C LEU A 151 1.91 7.08 -15.02
N PHE A 152 2.26 5.82 -15.27
CA PHE A 152 3.64 5.35 -15.20
C PHE A 152 4.51 5.94 -16.32
N LEU A 153 4.00 6.10 -17.53
CA LEU A 153 4.74 6.77 -18.58
C LEU A 153 5.08 8.22 -18.20
N LEU A 154 4.16 8.95 -17.57
CA LEU A 154 4.43 10.30 -17.07
C LEU A 154 5.56 10.30 -16.04
N LYS A 155 5.58 9.33 -15.12
CA LYS A 155 6.70 9.13 -14.18
C LYS A 155 8.02 8.99 -14.92
N GLU A 156 8.07 8.14 -15.96
CA GLU A 156 9.29 7.88 -16.73
C GLU A 156 9.77 9.12 -17.50
N ILE A 157 8.89 9.77 -18.25
CA ILE A 157 9.28 10.84 -19.19
C ILE A 157 9.43 12.21 -18.54
N ALA A 158 8.75 12.44 -17.41
CA ALA A 158 8.74 13.73 -16.71
C ALA A 158 9.36 13.66 -15.30
N ASN A 159 9.79 12.47 -14.85
CA ASN A 159 10.33 12.24 -13.51
C ASN A 159 9.40 12.76 -12.39
N VAL A 160 8.09 12.61 -12.58
CA VAL A 160 7.07 13.05 -11.62
C VAL A 160 6.75 11.93 -10.64
N ASP A 161 6.60 12.27 -9.36
CA ASP A 161 5.99 11.38 -8.39
C ASP A 161 4.47 11.29 -8.67
N ILE A 162 4.02 10.11 -9.06
CA ILE A 162 2.63 9.87 -9.46
C ILE A 162 1.63 10.03 -8.30
N GLU A 163 2.11 9.98 -7.05
CA GLU A 163 1.27 10.23 -5.86
C GLU A 163 0.67 11.64 -5.87
N ILE A 164 1.32 12.61 -6.55
CA ILE A 164 0.81 13.99 -6.66
C ILE A 164 -0.61 14.05 -7.22
N PHE A 165 -0.97 13.13 -8.13
CA PHE A 165 -2.30 13.12 -8.75
C PHE A 165 -3.41 12.67 -7.78
N TYR A 166 -3.06 12.06 -6.66
CA TYR A 166 -3.98 11.62 -5.61
C TYR A 166 -4.14 12.65 -4.49
N MET A 167 -3.34 13.72 -4.51
CA MET A 167 -3.47 14.83 -3.57
C MET A 167 -4.73 15.65 -3.89
N THR A 168 -5.32 16.23 -2.85
CA THR A 168 -6.54 17.05 -2.94
C THR A 168 -6.37 18.37 -2.20
N GLY A 169 -7.27 19.33 -2.47
CA GLY A 169 -7.22 20.66 -1.86
C GLY A 169 -5.96 21.43 -2.24
N ALA A 170 -5.34 22.12 -1.28
CA ALA A 170 -4.17 22.95 -1.49
C ALA A 170 -2.92 22.19 -1.98
N ASN A 171 -2.90 20.87 -1.81
CA ASN A 171 -1.78 20.02 -2.22
C ASN A 171 -1.98 19.40 -3.62
N ALA A 172 -3.14 19.62 -4.25
CA ALA A 172 -3.39 19.11 -5.61
C ALA A 172 -2.48 19.82 -6.63
N PRO A 173 -2.04 19.14 -7.71
CA PRO A 173 -1.20 19.75 -8.72
C PRO A 173 -1.93 20.91 -9.40
N SER A 174 -1.23 22.02 -9.55
CA SER A 174 -1.78 23.21 -10.22
C SER A 174 -2.05 22.95 -11.70
N ILE A 175 -3.04 23.63 -12.28
CA ILE A 175 -3.36 23.49 -13.71
C ILE A 175 -2.14 23.77 -14.60
N PRO A 176 -1.33 24.84 -14.41
CA PRO A 176 -0.12 25.05 -15.22
C PRO A 176 0.88 23.89 -15.16
N TYR A 177 1.04 23.26 -13.98
CA TYR A 177 1.90 22.09 -13.83
C TYR A 177 1.37 20.89 -14.64
N VAL A 178 0.06 20.63 -14.56
CA VAL A 178 -0.59 19.56 -15.32
C VAL A 178 -0.53 19.83 -16.83
N THR A 179 -0.69 21.09 -17.27
CA THR A 179 -0.53 21.48 -18.67
C THR A 179 0.89 21.17 -19.17
N ALA A 180 1.92 21.51 -18.39
CA ALA A 180 3.31 21.19 -18.75
C ALA A 180 3.54 19.68 -18.91
N LEU A 181 2.99 18.85 -18.01
CA LEU A 181 3.04 17.40 -18.13
C LEU A 181 2.31 16.90 -19.39
N GLY A 182 1.17 17.50 -19.72
CA GLY A 182 0.45 17.24 -20.96
C GLY A 182 1.30 17.53 -22.20
N SER A 183 1.98 18.67 -22.25
CA SER A 183 2.86 19.04 -23.36
C SER A 183 4.06 18.09 -23.49
N ILE A 184 4.65 17.66 -22.37
CA ILE A 184 5.73 16.66 -22.35
C ILE A 184 5.24 15.34 -22.94
N LEU A 185 4.09 14.84 -22.48
CA LEU A 185 3.48 13.61 -22.99
C LEU A 185 3.18 13.71 -24.49
N LYS A 186 2.58 14.81 -24.93
CA LYS A 186 2.25 15.06 -26.34
C LYS A 186 3.51 15.04 -27.22
N LYS A 187 4.58 15.71 -26.78
CA LYS A 187 5.86 15.73 -27.47
C LYS A 187 6.46 14.32 -27.57
N TYR A 188 6.50 13.59 -26.45
CA TYR A 188 7.03 12.23 -26.40
C TYR A 188 6.28 11.28 -27.34
N LEU A 189 4.94 11.26 -27.29
CA LEU A 189 4.12 10.40 -28.15
C LEU A 189 4.34 10.71 -29.64
N ALA A 190 4.47 11.99 -30.00
CA ALA A 190 4.75 12.40 -31.38
C ALA A 190 6.16 12.02 -31.85
N GLU A 191 7.15 12.00 -30.95
CA GLU A 191 8.52 11.53 -31.25
C GLU A 191 8.54 10.01 -31.45
N GLN A 192 7.90 9.27 -30.56
CA GLN A 192 7.79 7.80 -30.67
C GLN A 192 7.08 7.38 -31.96
N LYS A 193 5.97 8.05 -32.31
CA LYS A 193 5.26 7.80 -33.57
C LYS A 193 6.11 8.10 -34.82
N ARG A 194 6.93 9.15 -34.80
CA ARG A 194 7.89 9.47 -35.88
C ARG A 194 9.00 8.45 -36.02
N ALA A 195 9.35 7.77 -34.93
CA ALA A 195 10.31 6.68 -34.89
C ALA A 195 9.67 5.30 -35.17
N ASP A 196 8.45 5.26 -35.72
CA ASP A 196 7.69 4.04 -36.02
C ASP A 196 7.39 3.17 -34.77
N ASN A 197 7.38 3.80 -33.58
CA ASN A 197 7.03 3.17 -32.31
C ASN A 197 5.75 3.80 -31.74
N THR A 198 4.58 3.42 -32.24
CA THR A 198 3.33 3.96 -31.69
C THR A 198 3.05 3.36 -30.31
N ILE A 199 2.82 4.22 -29.31
CA ILE A 199 2.50 3.78 -27.95
C ILE A 199 0.99 3.57 -27.82
N TYR A 200 0.59 2.39 -27.31
CA TYR A 200 -0.81 2.00 -27.14
C TYR A 200 -1.19 1.84 -25.67
N GLU A 201 -2.44 2.13 -25.35
CA GLU A 201 -3.11 1.76 -24.10
C GLU A 201 -3.33 0.24 -24.03
N ASP A 202 -3.66 -0.29 -22.84
CA ASP A 202 -3.87 -1.75 -22.65
C ASP A 202 -5.07 -2.29 -23.44
N ASN A 203 -6.00 -1.42 -23.86
CA ASN A 203 -7.13 -1.77 -24.73
C ASN A 203 -6.80 -1.70 -26.23
N GLY A 204 -5.53 -1.49 -26.60
CA GLY A 204 -5.05 -1.42 -27.98
C GLY A 204 -5.33 -0.10 -28.70
N LYS A 205 -5.93 0.91 -28.04
CA LYS A 205 -6.06 2.25 -28.63
C LYS A 205 -4.75 3.00 -28.53
N GLU A 206 -4.45 3.81 -29.55
CA GLU A 206 -3.29 4.71 -29.50
C GLU A 206 -3.39 5.63 -28.27
N MET A 207 -2.32 5.72 -27.50
CA MET A 207 -2.24 6.63 -26.37
C MET A 207 -2.18 8.06 -26.88
N VAL A 208 -3.05 8.92 -26.35
CA VAL A 208 -3.11 10.34 -26.71
C VAL A 208 -3.00 11.23 -25.47
N ALA A 209 -2.30 12.35 -25.62
CA ALA A 209 -2.36 13.46 -24.66
C ALA A 209 -3.73 14.17 -24.75
N GLY A 210 -3.98 15.09 -23.82
CA GLY A 210 -5.19 15.90 -23.84
C GLY A 210 -5.19 16.92 -24.98
N LYS A 211 -6.38 17.41 -25.35
CA LYS A 211 -6.55 18.41 -26.40
C LYS A 211 -5.93 19.77 -26.07
N ASP A 212 -5.84 20.10 -24.79
CA ASP A 212 -5.33 21.38 -24.26
C ASP A 212 -3.84 21.26 -23.84
N ALA A 213 -3.18 20.18 -24.27
CA ALA A 213 -1.75 19.90 -24.06
C ALA A 213 -0.84 20.62 -25.04
#